data_AF-Q2PB56-F1
#
_entry.id   AF-Q2PB56-F1
#
_cell.length_a   1.000
_cell.length_b   1.000
_cell.length_c   1.000
_cell.angle_alpha   90.00
_cell.angle_beta   90.00
_cell.angle_gamma   90.00
#
_symmetry.space_group_name_H-M   'P 1'
#
loop_
_entity.id
_entity.type
_entity.pdbx_description
1 polymer ?
#
loop_
_entity_poly.entity_id
_entity_poly.type
_entity_poly.pdbx_seq_one_letter_code
_entity_poly.pdbx_strand_id
1 'polypeptide(L)'
;DVETFMQDEMKLVVPPNHPLLRTNKINERTLQDQVWVLRESGSGTRAYSDRFIHQHHLKMKRFFTFSSIQSVKEAVSAGLGIAILSDWTVRKELLAKELFHVEVPNEQLIRPFS
;
A
#
# COMPACT_ATOMS: atom_id res chain seq x y z
N ASP A 1 7.20 -15.72 25.09
CA ASP A 1 6.45 -15.83 23.83
C ASP A 1 5.79 -14.51 23.50
N VAL A 2 5.74 -14.15 22.23
CA VAL A 2 5.07 -12.94 21.74
C VAL A 2 3.71 -13.38 21.20
N GLU A 3 2.62 -12.95 21.82
CA GLU A 3 1.25 -13.39 21.49
C GLU A 3 0.56 -12.38 20.57
N THR A 4 -0.06 -12.87 19.49
CA THR A 4 -0.78 -11.98 18.56
C THR A 4 -2.05 -11.45 19.20
N PHE A 5 -2.14 -10.13 19.37
CA PHE A 5 -3.30 -9.49 20.01
C PHE A 5 -4.23 -8.78 19.01
N MET A 6 -3.78 -8.50 17.78
CA MET A 6 -4.62 -7.86 16.75
C MET A 6 -4.19 -8.24 15.33
N GLN A 7 -5.16 -8.26 14.41
CA GLN A 7 -4.94 -8.31 12.98
C GLN A 7 -5.10 -6.90 12.38
N ASP A 8 -4.10 -6.46 11.63
CA ASP A 8 -4.10 -5.19 10.92
C ASP A 8 -4.33 -5.42 9.44
N GLU A 9 -5.48 -4.96 8.95
CA GLU A 9 -5.80 -4.99 7.54
C GLU A 9 -4.98 -3.93 6.80
N MET A 10 -4.31 -4.35 5.73
CA MET A 10 -3.49 -3.52 4.88
C MET A 10 -4.23 -3.25 3.56
N LYS A 11 -4.19 -2.02 3.09
CA LYS A 11 -4.86 -1.55 1.87
C LYS A 11 -3.81 -1.13 0.86
N LEU A 12 -3.89 -1.67 -0.36
CA LEU A 12 -3.27 -1.05 -1.52
C LEU A 12 -4.05 0.23 -1.84
N VAL A 13 -3.40 1.37 -1.74
CA VAL A 13 -3.99 2.70 -1.96
C VAL A 13 -3.37 3.39 -3.16
N VAL A 14 -4.21 4.10 -3.89
CA VAL A 14 -3.86 4.82 -5.13
C VAL A 14 -4.45 6.23 -5.11
N PRO A 15 -3.87 7.19 -5.86
CA PRO A 15 -4.44 8.53 -6.00
C PRO A 15 -5.81 8.52 -6.69
N PRO A 16 -6.56 9.64 -6.59
CA PRO A 16 -7.72 9.86 -7.43
C PRO A 16 -7.34 9.73 -8.92
N ASN A 17 -8.23 9.15 -9.72
CA ASN A 17 -8.05 8.94 -11.16
C ASN A 17 -6.89 8.01 -11.58
N HIS A 18 -6.28 7.26 -10.66
CA HIS A 18 -5.24 6.29 -11.02
C HIS A 18 -5.76 5.21 -12.00
N PRO A 19 -4.99 4.80 -13.03
CA PRO A 19 -5.42 3.79 -14.01
C PRO A 19 -5.89 2.46 -13.40
N LEU A 20 -5.34 2.08 -12.24
CA LEU A 20 -5.76 0.86 -11.53
C LEU A 20 -7.24 0.89 -11.10
N LEU A 21 -7.83 2.07 -10.90
CA LEU A 21 -9.25 2.20 -10.56
C LEU A 21 -10.18 1.85 -11.72
N ARG A 22 -9.66 1.84 -12.96
CA ARG A 22 -10.40 1.51 -14.18
C ARG A 22 -10.09 0.09 -14.67
N THR A 23 -9.25 -0.63 -13.96
CA THR A 23 -8.80 -1.96 -14.35
C THR A 23 -9.76 -3.00 -13.79
N ASN A 24 -10.35 -3.83 -14.66
CA ASN A 24 -11.33 -4.83 -14.23
C ASN A 24 -10.77 -5.91 -13.29
N LYS A 25 -9.46 -6.19 -13.36
CA LYS A 25 -8.81 -7.19 -12.51
C LYS A 25 -7.38 -6.80 -12.20
N ILE A 26 -7.11 -6.61 -10.93
CA ILE A 26 -5.76 -6.40 -10.42
C ILE A 26 -5.05 -7.74 -10.34
N ASN A 27 -3.79 -7.74 -10.77
CA ASN A 27 -2.88 -8.87 -10.74
C ASN A 27 -1.44 -8.35 -10.79
N GLU A 28 -0.47 -9.26 -10.76
CA GLU A 28 0.95 -8.94 -10.78
C GLU A 28 1.29 -8.07 -11.98
N ARG A 29 0.80 -8.39 -13.19
CA ARG A 29 1.04 -7.61 -14.41
C ARG A 29 0.55 -6.16 -14.28
N THR A 30 -0.59 -5.92 -13.63
CA THR A 30 -1.09 -4.54 -13.42
C THR A 30 -0.25 -3.76 -12.40
N LEU A 31 0.39 -4.46 -11.47
CA LEU A 31 1.26 -3.88 -10.44
C LEU A 31 2.74 -3.81 -10.86
N GLN A 32 3.13 -4.48 -11.95
CA GLN A 32 4.45 -4.32 -12.55
C GLN A 32 4.68 -2.87 -12.97
N ASP A 33 5.91 -2.41 -12.83
CA ASP A 33 6.38 -1.09 -13.26
C ASP A 33 5.58 0.09 -12.67
N GLN A 34 4.91 -0.12 -11.54
CA GLN A 34 4.30 0.95 -10.77
C GLN A 34 5.36 1.75 -10.01
N VAL A 35 5.03 3.00 -9.69
CA VAL A 35 5.82 3.84 -8.78
C VAL A 35 5.34 3.60 -7.36
N TRP A 36 6.25 3.27 -6.46
CA TRP A 36 5.92 2.94 -5.07
C TRP A 36 6.31 4.06 -4.11
N VAL A 37 5.41 4.39 -3.19
CA VAL A 37 5.67 5.30 -2.07
C VAL A 37 5.78 4.46 -0.81
N LEU A 38 6.98 4.37 -0.26
CA LEU A 38 7.34 3.45 0.82
C LEU A 38 7.67 4.20 2.10
N ARG A 39 7.52 3.49 3.22
CA ARG A 39 8.06 3.92 4.52
C ARG A 39 9.57 3.66 4.60
N GLU A 40 10.22 4.34 5.53
CA GLU A 40 11.62 4.15 5.88
C GLU A 40 11.93 2.72 6.34
N SER A 41 13.16 2.28 6.11
CA SER A 41 13.66 1.00 6.61
C SER A 41 13.53 0.92 8.13
N GLY A 42 13.18 -0.26 8.65
CA GLY A 42 12.87 -0.46 10.06
C GLY A 42 11.39 -0.25 10.43
N SER A 43 10.59 0.37 9.56
CA SER A 43 9.14 0.43 9.73
C SER A 43 8.51 -0.95 9.48
N GLY A 44 7.60 -1.39 10.37
CA GLY A 44 6.81 -2.59 10.13
C GLY A 44 5.93 -2.50 8.87
N THR A 45 5.55 -1.29 8.44
CA THR A 45 4.82 -1.09 7.19
C THR A 45 5.73 -1.26 5.99
N ARG A 46 6.98 -0.78 6.08
CA ARG A 46 8.00 -1.02 5.05
C ARG A 46 8.27 -2.51 4.88
N ALA A 47 8.49 -3.23 5.98
CA ALA A 47 8.70 -4.67 5.94
C ALA A 47 7.53 -5.41 5.28
N TYR A 48 6.29 -4.97 5.51
CA TYR A 48 5.12 -5.52 4.85
C TYR A 48 5.13 -5.27 3.33
N SER A 49 5.35 -4.02 2.91
CA SER A 49 5.40 -3.66 1.49
C SER A 49 6.51 -4.40 0.75
N ASP A 50 7.71 -4.49 1.34
CA ASP A 50 8.85 -5.20 0.74
C ASP A 50 8.54 -6.68 0.55
N ARG A 51 7.93 -7.33 1.54
CA ARG A 51 7.52 -8.73 1.44
C ARG A 51 6.47 -8.92 0.35
N PHE A 52 5.45 -8.07 0.29
CA PHE A 52 4.43 -8.11 -0.76
C PHE A 52 5.06 -7.99 -2.16
N ILE A 53 5.89 -6.96 -2.36
CA ILE A 53 6.59 -6.73 -3.64
C ILE A 53 7.45 -7.94 -4.04
N HIS A 54 8.18 -8.51 -3.08
CA HIS A 54 9.02 -9.68 -3.30
C HIS A 54 8.20 -10.94 -3.62
N GLN A 55 7.17 -11.25 -2.83
CA GLN A 55 6.30 -12.43 -3.01
C GLN A 55 5.66 -12.45 -4.42
N HIS A 56 5.27 -11.28 -4.91
CA HIS A 56 4.65 -11.12 -6.22
C HIS A 56 5.66 -10.86 -7.36
N HIS A 57 6.96 -10.92 -7.08
CA HIS A 57 8.03 -10.67 -8.07
C HIS A 57 7.83 -9.35 -8.83
N LEU A 58 7.37 -8.31 -8.13
CA LEU A 58 7.06 -7.02 -8.72
C LEU A 58 8.34 -6.23 -8.93
N LYS A 59 8.58 -5.78 -10.16
CA LYS A 59 9.60 -4.80 -10.49
C LYS A 59 8.98 -3.42 -10.32
N MET A 60 9.54 -2.65 -9.40
CA MET A 60 9.16 -1.25 -9.23
C MET A 60 9.82 -0.42 -10.34
N LYS A 61 9.06 0.46 -11.00
CA LYS A 61 9.65 1.42 -11.95
C LYS A 61 10.58 2.40 -11.25
N ARG A 62 10.18 2.83 -10.05
CA ARG A 62 10.95 3.61 -9.09
C ARG A 62 10.24 3.56 -7.73
N PHE A 63 10.92 3.97 -6.68
CA PHE A 63 10.29 4.16 -5.38
C PHE A 63 10.77 5.44 -4.69
N PHE A 64 9.94 5.96 -3.81
CA PHE A 64 10.26 7.06 -2.90
C PHE A 64 10.12 6.56 -1.47
N THR A 65 10.94 7.08 -0.56
CA THR A 65 10.92 6.68 0.85
C THR A 65 10.65 7.89 1.72
N PHE A 66 9.70 7.77 2.65
CA PHE A 66 9.31 8.80 3.59
C PHE A 66 9.33 8.27 5.02
N SER A 67 9.70 9.12 5.98
CA SER A 67 9.83 8.76 7.40
C SER A 67 8.51 8.74 8.18
N SER A 68 7.41 9.21 7.60
CA SER A 68 6.12 9.30 8.28
C SER A 68 4.97 8.77 7.41
N ILE A 69 3.92 8.24 8.06
CA ILE A 69 2.70 7.81 7.36
C ILE A 69 2.02 9.00 6.68
N GLN A 70 2.01 10.16 7.35
CA GLN A 70 1.37 11.36 6.81
C GLN A 70 2.01 11.79 5.49
N SER A 71 3.34 11.80 5.41
CA SER A 71 4.05 12.13 4.18
C SER A 71 3.83 11.10 3.06
N VAL A 72 3.70 9.80 3.40
CA VAL A 72 3.32 8.79 2.40
C VAL A 72 1.92 9.06 1.87
N LYS A 73 0.94 9.33 2.73
CA LYS A 73 -0.44 9.62 2.31
C LYS A 73 -0.50 10.86 1.43
N GLU A 74 0.14 11.96 1.82
CA GLU A 74 0.19 13.19 1.03
C GLU A 74 0.84 12.96 -0.35
N ALA A 75 1.96 12.22 -0.40
CA ALA A 75 2.62 11.90 -1.66
C ALA A 75 1.75 11.04 -2.58
N VAL A 76 1.06 10.04 -2.03
CA VAL A 76 0.13 9.20 -2.81
C VAL A 76 -1.05 10.03 -3.29
N SER A 77 -1.71 10.81 -2.42
CA SER A 77 -2.84 11.67 -2.79
C SER A 77 -2.47 12.70 -3.87
N ALA A 78 -1.24 13.20 -3.84
CA ALA A 78 -0.70 14.12 -4.84
C ALA A 78 -0.31 13.44 -6.18
N GLY A 79 -0.45 12.11 -6.28
CA GLY A 79 -0.24 11.38 -7.52
C GLY A 79 1.18 10.83 -7.72
N LEU A 80 2.03 10.82 -6.69
CA LEU A 80 3.43 10.39 -6.82
C LEU A 80 3.56 8.89 -7.16
N GLY A 81 2.64 8.07 -6.68
CA GLY A 81 2.65 6.62 -6.86
C GLY A 81 1.59 5.93 -6.02
N ILE A 82 1.78 4.65 -5.76
CA ILE A 82 0.89 3.78 -4.96
C ILE A 82 1.58 3.34 -3.67
N ALA A 83 0.81 2.94 -2.66
CA ALA A 83 1.36 2.45 -1.39
C ALA A 83 0.50 1.33 -0.80
N ILE A 84 1.09 0.53 0.08
CA ILE A 84 0.35 -0.37 0.98
C ILE A 84 0.43 0.19 2.39
N LEU A 85 -0.71 0.52 2.97
CA LEU A 85 -0.83 1.13 4.29
C LEU A 85 -1.88 0.41 5.13
N SER A 86 -1.79 0.53 6.46
CA SER A 86 -2.82 0.01 7.36
C SER A 86 -4.14 0.76 7.14
N ASP A 87 -5.25 0.02 7.08
CA ASP A 87 -6.62 0.56 6.97
C ASP A 87 -6.86 1.64 8.02
N TRP A 88 -6.46 1.39 9.28
CA TRP A 88 -6.57 2.33 10.40
C TRP A 88 -5.97 3.71 10.10
N THR A 89 -4.94 3.76 9.26
CA THR A 89 -4.18 4.97 8.99
C THR A 89 -4.69 5.78 7.79
N VAL A 90 -5.47 5.15 6.91
CA VAL A 90 -5.97 5.75 5.65
C VAL A 90 -7.48 5.98 5.63
N ARG A 91 -8.23 5.55 6.66
CA ARG A 91 -9.69 5.69 6.73
C ARG A 91 -10.20 7.10 6.41
N LYS A 92 -9.52 8.15 6.92
CA LYS A 92 -9.93 9.53 6.70
C LYS A 92 -9.81 9.92 5.22
N GLU A 93 -8.69 9.57 4.60
CA GLU A 93 -8.39 9.87 3.20
C GLU A 93 -9.31 9.09 2.26
N LEU A 94 -9.65 7.84 2.60
CA LEU A 94 -10.63 7.03 1.87
C LEU A 94 -12.03 7.65 1.94
N LEU A 95 -12.47 8.08 3.12
CA LEU A 95 -13.77 8.76 3.29
C LEU A 95 -13.83 10.11 2.56
N ALA A 96 -12.72 10.86 2.59
CA ALA A 96 -12.59 12.14 1.89
C ALA A 96 -12.39 12.00 0.36
N LYS A 97 -12.22 10.76 -0.15
CA LYS A 97 -11.89 10.46 -1.56
C LYS A 97 -10.58 11.11 -2.02
N GLU A 98 -9.66 11.34 -1.08
CA GLU A 98 -8.29 11.77 -1.35
C GLU A 98 -7.41 10.59 -1.74
N LEU A 99 -7.74 9.40 -1.24
CA LEU A 99 -7.17 8.12 -1.64
C LEU A 99 -8.28 7.15 -2.01
N PHE A 100 -7.93 6.17 -2.85
CA PHE A 100 -8.81 5.07 -3.19
C PHE A 100 -8.13 3.75 -2.89
N HIS A 101 -8.88 2.80 -2.34
CA HIS A 101 -8.41 1.44 -2.17
C HIS A 101 -8.66 0.63 -3.45
N VAL A 102 -7.69 -0.20 -3.80
CA VAL A 102 -7.77 -1.17 -4.88
C VAL A 102 -7.61 -2.57 -4.28
N GLU A 103 -8.60 -3.43 -4.50
CA GLU A 103 -8.56 -4.82 -4.04
C GLU A 103 -7.53 -5.63 -4.84
N VAL A 104 -6.75 -6.47 -4.16
CA VAL A 104 -5.83 -7.43 -4.78
C VAL A 104 -6.50 -8.81 -4.72
N PRO A 105 -6.98 -9.36 -5.84
CA PRO A 105 -7.75 -10.59 -5.85
C PRO A 105 -7.00 -11.77 -5.26
N ASN A 106 -7.73 -12.63 -4.54
CA ASN A 106 -7.24 -13.86 -3.92
C ASN A 106 -6.15 -13.66 -2.84
N GLU A 107 -6.03 -12.46 -2.28
CA GLU A 107 -5.07 -12.18 -1.23
C GLU A 107 -5.70 -11.43 -0.07
N GLN A 108 -5.50 -11.95 1.13
CA GLN A 108 -5.84 -11.22 2.35
C GLN A 108 -4.61 -10.45 2.80
N LEU A 109 -4.65 -9.14 2.61
CA LEU A 109 -3.58 -8.27 3.03
C LEU A 109 -3.66 -8.03 4.54
N ILE A 110 -3.25 -9.00 5.34
CA ILE A 110 -3.30 -8.93 6.82
C ILE A 110 -1.89 -8.96 7.41
N ARG A 111 -1.62 -8.07 8.36
CA ARG A 111 -0.42 -8.04 9.19
C ARG A 111 -0.80 -8.40 10.64
N PRO A 112 -0.25 -9.46 11.24
CA PRO A 112 -0.44 -9.70 12.67
C PRO A 112 0.36 -8.67 13.47
N PHE A 113 -0.24 -8.17 14.55
CA PHE A 113 0.48 -7.52 15.64
C PHE A 113 0.62 -8.50 16.79
N SER A 114 1.87 -8.83 17.07
CA SER A 114 2.32 -9.72 18.13
C SER A 114 3.17 -8.93 19.10
#